data_AF-A0A968Z780-F1
#
_entry.id   AF-A0A968Z780-F1
#
_cell.length_a   1.000
_cell.length_b   1.000
_cell.length_c   1.000
_cell.angle_alpha   90.00
_cell.angle_beta   90.00
_cell.angle_gamma   90.00
#
_symmetry.space_group_name_H-M   'P 1'
#
loop_
_entity.id
_entity.type
_entity.pdbx_description
1 polymer ?
#
loop_
_entity_poly.entity_id
_entity_poly.type
_entity_poly.pdbx_seq_one_letter_code
_entity_poly.pdbx_strand_id
1 'polypeptide(L)'
;MKLPEKKWFRQPLGAVLQQAYLVSAFQLEEALQEQATGRVGTLGEILAAKGWLKKETADFFASKWAMLVNQPNKQPLGYYLKEAALLDEAQIHQIVSEQSQERLWIRLGANAVLKGWLSQSTVDFFVEHLFPEYAQDSPFVAVRKK
;
A
#
# COMPACT_ATOMS: atom_id res chain seq x y z
N MET A 1 4.65 -7.07 25.59
CA MET A 1 4.41 -6.81 24.15
C MET A 1 3.09 -6.06 24.05
N LYS A 2 3.11 -4.74 23.82
CA LYS A 2 1.88 -3.94 23.74
C LYS A 2 1.23 -4.19 22.38
N LEU A 3 0.01 -4.73 22.37
CA LEU A 3 -0.84 -4.71 21.18
C LEU A 3 -0.97 -3.26 20.72
N PRO A 4 -0.72 -2.93 19.44
CA PRO A 4 -0.91 -1.57 18.97
C PRO A 4 -2.38 -1.19 19.16
N GLU A 5 -2.62 -0.08 19.86
CA GLU A 5 -3.96 0.47 20.06
C GLU A 5 -4.62 0.68 18.69
N LYS A 6 -5.84 0.16 18.53
CA LYS A 6 -6.68 0.28 17.32
C LYS A 6 -6.99 1.74 16.97
N LYS A 7 -6.03 2.49 16.39
CA LYS A 7 -6.15 3.93 16.07
C LYS A 7 -6.58 4.25 14.63
N TRP A 8 -6.81 3.24 13.80
CA TRP A 8 -7.00 3.44 12.35
C TRP A 8 -8.41 3.83 11.89
N PHE A 9 -9.41 3.75 12.77
CA PHE A 9 -10.78 4.15 12.43
C PHE A 9 -10.99 5.67 12.32
N ARG A 10 -9.99 6.50 12.64
CA ARG A 10 -10.15 7.97 12.72
C ARG A 10 -9.07 8.76 11.99
N GLN A 11 -8.20 8.13 11.22
CA GLN A 11 -7.19 8.89 10.49
C GLN A 11 -7.80 9.55 9.26
N PRO A 12 -7.52 10.85 9.02
CA PRO A 12 -7.89 11.51 7.77
C PRO A 12 -7.22 10.81 6.57
N LEU A 13 -7.93 10.75 5.44
CA LEU A 13 -7.42 10.13 4.20
C LEU A 13 -6.01 10.63 3.85
N GLY A 14 -5.80 11.95 3.88
CA GLY A 14 -4.50 12.55 3.57
C GLY A 14 -3.36 12.07 4.46
N ALA A 15 -3.61 11.87 5.75
CA ALA A 15 -2.60 11.37 6.68
C ALA A 15 -2.20 9.92 6.37
N VAL A 16 -3.19 9.08 6.01
CA VAL A 16 -2.93 7.68 5.65
C VAL A 16 -2.16 7.60 4.33
N LEU A 17 -2.57 8.37 3.32
CA LEU A 17 -1.88 8.40 2.01
C LEU A 17 -0.43 8.89 2.14
N GLN A 18 -0.19 9.88 2.99
CA GLN A 18 1.16 10.38 3.27
C GLN A 18 2.01 9.34 4.02
N GLN A 19 1.46 8.68 5.05
CA GLN A 19 2.15 7.61 5.77
C GLN A 19 2.47 6.41 4.87
N ALA A 20 1.64 6.15 3.86
CA ALA A 20 1.86 5.14 2.84
C ALA A 20 2.87 5.55 1.75
N TYR A 21 3.43 6.76 1.84
CA TYR A 21 4.32 7.35 0.82
C TYR A 21 3.69 7.43 -0.58
N LEU A 22 2.36 7.50 -0.65
CA LEU A 22 1.61 7.60 -1.90
C LEU A 22 1.41 9.05 -2.35
N VAL A 23 1.53 9.99 -1.42
CA VAL A 23 1.57 11.43 -1.68
C VAL A 23 2.64 12.08 -0.81
N SER A 24 3.31 13.09 -1.34
CA SER A 24 4.25 13.91 -0.57
C SER A 24 3.51 14.91 0.32
N ALA A 25 4.21 15.48 1.31
CA ALA A 25 3.66 16.57 2.12
C ALA A 25 3.24 17.77 1.26
N PHE A 26 4.04 18.13 0.26
CA PHE A 26 3.72 19.19 -0.69
C PHE A 26 2.45 18.89 -1.49
N GLN A 27 2.33 17.70 -2.06
CA GLN A 27 1.14 17.30 -2.83
C GLN A 27 -0.11 17.30 -1.95
N LEU A 28 0.01 16.84 -0.71
CA LEU A 28 -1.10 16.84 0.23
C LEU A 28 -1.52 18.26 0.60
N GLU A 29 -0.57 19.15 0.91
CA GLU A 29 -0.85 20.54 1.27
C GLU A 29 -1.53 21.29 0.11
N GLU A 30 -0.97 21.20 -1.10
CA GLU A 30 -1.55 21.80 -2.32
C GLU A 30 -2.98 21.31 -2.56
N ALA A 31 -3.22 19.99 -2.46
CA ALA A 31 -4.55 19.43 -2.67
C ALA A 31 -5.55 19.86 -1.58
N LEU A 32 -5.11 19.99 -0.32
CA LEU A 32 -5.95 20.50 0.77
C LEU A 32 -6.28 21.99 0.62
N GLN A 33 -5.32 22.81 0.18
CA GLN A 33 -5.56 24.22 -0.12
C GLN A 33 -6.59 24.37 -1.24
N GLU A 34 -6.48 23.58 -2.31
CA GLU A 34 -7.46 23.55 -3.39
C GLU A 34 -8.84 23.09 -2.90
N GLN A 35 -8.90 22.04 -2.08
CA GLN A 35 -10.14 21.57 -1.47
C GLN A 35 -10.83 22.66 -0.63
N ALA A 36 -10.05 23.44 0.12
CA ALA A 36 -10.55 24.50 0.99
C ALA A 36 -11.22 25.65 0.20
N THR A 37 -10.93 25.80 -1.09
CA THR A 37 -11.62 26.78 -1.95
C THR A 37 -13.09 26.42 -2.21
N GLY A 38 -13.50 25.18 -1.91
CA GLY A 38 -14.88 24.68 -2.07
C GLY A 38 -15.30 24.45 -3.52
N ARG A 39 -14.39 24.63 -4.49
CA ARG A 39 -14.70 24.53 -5.93
C ARG A 39 -14.42 23.16 -6.51
N VAL A 40 -13.56 22.36 -5.87
CA VAL A 40 -13.01 21.14 -6.46
C VAL A 40 -13.15 19.99 -5.46
N GLY A 41 -14.01 19.02 -5.79
CA GLY A 41 -14.08 17.64 -5.31
C GLY A 41 -13.69 17.27 -3.85
N THR A 42 -13.60 15.97 -3.63
CA THR A 42 -12.96 15.39 -2.44
C THR A 42 -11.43 15.38 -2.62
N LEU A 43 -10.67 15.26 -1.53
CA LEU A 43 -9.21 15.19 -1.57
C LEU A 43 -8.71 14.13 -2.57
N GLY A 44 -9.33 12.95 -2.59
CA GLY A 44 -8.98 11.88 -3.52
C GLY A 44 -9.19 12.27 -4.99
N GLU A 45 -10.29 12.95 -5.30
CA GLU A 45 -10.59 13.43 -6.65
C GLU A 45 -9.62 14.53 -7.09
N ILE A 46 -9.23 15.43 -6.19
CA ILE A 46 -8.22 16.47 -6.48
C ILE A 46 -6.86 15.84 -6.79
N LEU A 47 -6.41 14.90 -5.95
CA LEU A 47 -5.14 14.17 -6.16
C LEU A 47 -5.15 13.42 -7.49
N ALA A 48 -6.29 12.82 -7.86
CA ALA A 48 -6.45 12.11 -9.13
C ALA A 48 -6.50 13.05 -10.34
N ALA A 49 -7.22 14.17 -10.25
CA ALA A 49 -7.29 15.18 -11.30
C ALA A 49 -5.91 15.79 -11.63
N LYS A 50 -5.04 15.91 -10.63
CA LYS A 50 -3.64 16.36 -10.79
C LYS A 50 -2.68 15.26 -11.26
N GLY A 51 -3.14 14.01 -11.38
CA GLY A 51 -2.32 12.87 -11.77
C GLY A 51 -1.31 12.41 -10.72
N TRP A 52 -1.46 12.84 -9.47
CA TRP A 52 -0.54 12.47 -8.38
C TRP A 52 -0.88 11.10 -7.75
N LEU A 53 -2.14 10.69 -7.85
CA LEU A 53 -2.61 9.42 -7.31
C LEU A 53 -3.69 8.85 -8.24
N LYS A 54 -3.74 7.53 -8.45
CA LYS A 54 -4.88 6.94 -9.15
C LYS A 54 -6.15 7.10 -8.32
N LYS A 55 -7.29 7.32 -8.96
CA LYS A 55 -8.58 7.43 -8.27
C LYS A 55 -8.89 6.16 -7.48
N GLU A 56 -8.62 5.00 -8.07
CA GLU A 56 -8.84 3.69 -7.47
C GLU A 56 -8.01 3.52 -6.18
N THR A 57 -6.78 4.04 -6.16
CA THR A 57 -5.95 4.06 -4.96
C THR A 57 -6.56 4.95 -3.89
N ALA A 58 -6.98 6.17 -4.24
CA ALA A 58 -7.65 7.07 -3.30
C ALA A 58 -8.92 6.43 -2.70
N ASP A 59 -9.75 5.83 -3.56
CA ASP A 59 -11.00 5.17 -3.18
C ASP A 59 -10.75 3.96 -2.27
N PHE A 60 -9.72 3.16 -2.54
CA PHE A 60 -9.30 2.06 -1.68
C PHE A 60 -8.98 2.53 -0.26
N PHE A 61 -8.17 3.58 -0.13
CA PHE A 61 -7.79 4.12 1.17
C PHE A 61 -8.94 4.79 1.91
N ALA A 62 -9.82 5.48 1.18
CA ALA A 62 -10.98 6.16 1.75
C ALA A 62 -12.04 5.18 2.27
N SER A 63 -12.25 4.05 1.59
CA SER A 63 -13.38 3.15 1.85
C SER A 63 -13.01 1.84 2.55
N LYS A 64 -11.84 1.26 2.24
CA LYS A 64 -11.50 -0.11 2.68
C LYS A 64 -10.44 -0.14 3.77
N TRP A 65 -9.43 0.73 3.71
CA TRP A 65 -8.22 0.61 4.53
C TRP A 65 -8.48 0.44 6.04
N ALA A 66 -9.25 1.35 6.65
CA ALA A 66 -9.52 1.32 8.08
C ALA A 66 -10.18 0.00 8.55
N MET A 67 -11.07 -0.58 7.74
CA MET A 67 -11.67 -1.88 8.02
C MET A 67 -10.65 -3.00 7.84
N LEU A 68 -9.91 -2.99 6.73
CA LEU A 68 -8.95 -4.03 6.38
C LEU A 68 -7.87 -4.19 7.44
N VAL A 69 -7.33 -3.11 8.00
CA VAL A 69 -6.30 -3.22 9.04
C VAL A 69 -6.81 -3.93 10.30
N ASN A 70 -8.10 -3.80 10.63
CA ASN A 70 -8.69 -4.42 11.81
C ASN A 70 -9.26 -5.83 11.58
N GLN A 71 -9.31 -6.31 10.34
CA GLN A 71 -9.85 -7.63 10.01
C GLN A 71 -8.91 -8.76 10.48
N PRO A 72 -9.39 -9.81 11.16
CA PRO A 72 -8.51 -10.89 11.64
C PRO A 72 -7.99 -11.79 10.52
N ASN A 73 -8.81 -12.07 9.50
CA ASN A 73 -8.43 -12.92 8.38
C ASN A 73 -7.95 -12.04 7.21
N LYS A 74 -6.66 -12.11 6.91
CA LYS A 74 -6.04 -11.35 5.83
C LYS A 74 -5.90 -12.18 4.55
N GLN A 75 -6.04 -11.50 3.42
CA GLN A 75 -5.60 -12.02 2.12
C GLN A 75 -4.08 -11.86 1.97
N PRO A 76 -3.42 -12.51 0.99
CA PRO A 76 -2.00 -12.27 0.72
C PRO A 76 -1.71 -10.81 0.33
N LEU A 77 -0.49 -10.31 0.60
CA LEU A 77 -0.11 -8.91 0.31
C LEU A 77 -0.42 -8.48 -1.14
N GLY A 78 -0.17 -9.34 -2.12
CA GLY A 78 -0.46 -9.05 -3.54
C GLY A 78 -1.92 -8.70 -3.82
N TYR A 79 -2.86 -9.30 -3.09
CA TYR A 79 -4.29 -8.97 -3.21
C TYR A 79 -4.56 -7.50 -2.86
N TYR A 80 -3.98 -7.01 -1.76
CA TYR A 80 -4.18 -5.63 -1.31
C TYR A 80 -3.48 -4.61 -2.22
N LEU A 81 -2.29 -4.92 -2.69
CA LEU A 81 -1.57 -4.07 -3.64
C LEU A 81 -2.33 -3.98 -4.98
N LYS A 82 -2.98 -5.05 -5.41
CA LYS A 82 -3.88 -5.05 -6.57
C LYS A 82 -5.13 -4.22 -6.34
N GLU A 83 -5.83 -4.48 -5.24
CA GLU A 83 -7.07 -3.79 -4.89
C GLU A 83 -6.86 -2.28 -4.72
N ALA A 84 -5.67 -1.85 -4.29
CA ALA A 84 -5.26 -0.46 -4.21
C ALA A 84 -4.77 0.12 -5.55
N ALA A 85 -4.85 -0.62 -6.66
CA ALA A 85 -4.33 -0.27 -7.98
C ALA A 85 -2.83 0.11 -8.02
N LEU A 86 -2.06 -0.36 -7.03
CA LEU A 86 -0.62 -0.16 -6.91
C LEU A 86 0.15 -1.17 -7.76
N LEU A 87 -0.39 -2.38 -7.91
CA LEU A 87 0.06 -3.37 -8.88
C LEU A 87 -1.14 -3.83 -9.72
N ASP A 88 -0.88 -4.26 -10.95
CA ASP A 88 -1.86 -4.96 -11.77
C ASP A 88 -1.68 -6.48 -11.74
N GLU A 89 -2.62 -7.19 -12.37
CA GLU A 89 -2.57 -8.66 -12.46
C GLU A 89 -1.33 -9.15 -13.19
N ALA A 90 -0.90 -8.46 -14.25
CA ALA A 90 0.27 -8.87 -15.04
C ALA A 90 1.56 -8.77 -14.23
N GLN A 91 1.72 -7.68 -13.45
CA GLN A 91 2.84 -7.47 -12.53
C GLN A 91 2.87 -8.55 -11.44
N ILE A 92 1.72 -8.89 -10.86
CA ILE A 92 1.62 -9.94 -9.84
C ILE A 92 1.97 -11.31 -10.44
N HIS A 93 1.39 -11.64 -11.59
CA HIS A 93 1.67 -12.89 -12.30
C HIS A 93 3.15 -13.01 -12.67
N GLN A 94 3.77 -11.92 -13.10
CA GLN A 94 5.19 -11.89 -13.41
C GLN A 94 6.03 -12.26 -12.17
N ILE A 95 5.76 -11.65 -11.02
CA ILE A 95 6.47 -11.94 -9.77
C ILE A 95 6.27 -13.40 -9.35
N VAL A 96 5.03 -13.90 -9.38
CA VAL A 96 4.72 -15.28 -8.97
C VAL A 96 5.39 -16.29 -9.91
N SER A 97 5.43 -16.01 -11.21
CA SER A 97 6.13 -16.83 -12.19
C SER A 97 7.64 -16.88 -11.90
N GLU A 98 8.28 -15.74 -11.65
CA GLU A 98 9.71 -15.66 -11.33
C GLU A 98 10.05 -16.44 -10.05
N GLN A 99 9.24 -16.29 -9.01
CA GLN A 99 9.38 -17.02 -7.75
C GLN A 99 9.36 -18.56 -7.92
N SER A 100 8.63 -19.07 -8.92
CA SER A 100 8.56 -20.50 -9.21
C SER A 100 9.82 -21.08 -9.88
N GLN A 101 10.62 -20.22 -10.52
CA GLN A 101 11.78 -20.62 -11.32
C GLN A 101 13.13 -20.42 -10.59
N GLU A 102 13.14 -19.60 -9.53
CA GLU A 102 14.38 -19.20 -8.87
C GLU A 102 14.77 -20.07 -7.67
N ARG A 103 16.08 -20.14 -7.40
CA ARG A 103 16.64 -20.84 -6.23
C ARG A 103 16.44 -20.09 -4.91
N LEU A 104 16.17 -18.79 -4.98
CA LEU A 104 15.95 -17.90 -3.84
C LEU A 104 14.54 -17.33 -3.93
N TRP A 105 13.74 -17.51 -2.88
CA TRP A 105 12.38 -16.99 -2.86
C TRP A 105 12.38 -15.57 -2.32
N ILE A 106 12.14 -14.59 -3.19
CA ILE A 106 12.01 -13.18 -2.81
C ILE A 106 10.53 -12.88 -2.57
N ARG A 107 10.17 -12.29 -1.43
CA ARG A 107 8.77 -11.92 -1.15
C ARG A 107 8.23 -10.94 -2.19
N LEU A 108 6.93 -11.02 -2.47
CA LEU A 108 6.28 -10.24 -3.54
C LEU A 108 6.55 -8.74 -3.43
N GLY A 109 6.41 -8.17 -2.22
CA GLY A 109 6.66 -6.75 -2.00
C GLY A 109 8.09 -6.34 -2.33
N ALA A 110 9.09 -7.12 -1.91
CA ALA A 110 10.48 -6.85 -2.19
C ALA A 110 10.82 -6.99 -3.68
N ASN A 111 10.21 -7.97 -4.37
CA ASN A 111 10.36 -8.10 -5.82
C ASN A 111 9.78 -6.86 -6.55
N ALA A 112 8.58 -6.40 -6.15
CA ALA A 112 8.00 -5.17 -6.70
C ALA A 112 8.87 -3.92 -6.49
N VAL A 113 9.58 -3.84 -5.36
CA VAL A 113 10.57 -2.77 -5.08
C VAL A 113 11.79 -2.90 -5.99
N LEU A 114 12.36 -4.09 -6.13
CA LEU A 114 13.53 -4.33 -7.02
C LEU A 114 13.24 -3.98 -8.48
N LYS A 115 11.99 -4.16 -8.92
CA LYS A 115 11.54 -3.78 -10.27
C LYS A 115 11.19 -2.29 -10.42
N GLY A 116 11.24 -1.52 -9.34
CA GLY A 116 10.92 -0.10 -9.33
C GLY A 116 9.42 0.21 -9.45
N TRP A 117 8.55 -0.78 -9.25
CA TRP A 117 7.09 -0.59 -9.34
C TRP A 117 6.51 0.04 -8.08
N LEU A 118 7.12 -0.24 -6.92
CA LEU A 118 6.74 0.31 -5.63
C LEU A 118 7.97 0.82 -4.88
N SER A 119 7.76 1.79 -4.00
CA SER A 119 8.79 2.18 -3.04
C SER A 119 8.85 1.18 -1.88
N GLN A 120 10.03 1.02 -1.27
CA GLN A 120 10.18 0.21 -0.06
C GLN A 120 9.24 0.68 1.04
N SER A 121 9.16 2.00 1.25
CA SER A 121 8.31 2.60 2.28
C SER A 121 6.82 2.30 2.08
N THR A 122 6.34 2.25 0.84
CA THR A 122 4.95 1.84 0.55
C THR A 122 4.73 0.38 0.90
N VAL A 123 5.67 -0.50 0.56
CA VAL A 123 5.56 -1.92 0.92
C VAL A 123 5.61 -2.12 2.44
N ASP A 124 6.55 -1.46 3.12
CA ASP A 124 6.70 -1.51 4.57
C ASP A 124 5.42 -1.06 5.26
N PHE A 125 4.82 0.04 4.81
CA PHE A 125 3.55 0.51 5.33
C PHE A 125 2.45 -0.56 5.26
N PHE A 126 2.29 -1.26 4.12
CA PHE A 126 1.30 -2.33 4.02
C PHE A 126 1.63 -3.51 4.95
N VAL A 127 2.90 -3.91 5.03
CA VAL A 127 3.32 -5.04 5.87
C VAL A 127 3.14 -4.73 7.35
N GLU A 128 3.61 -3.58 7.82
CA GLU A 128 3.50 -3.16 9.23
C GLU A 128 2.06 -3.08 9.72
N HIS A 129 1.13 -2.69 8.85
CA HIS A 129 -0.27 -2.50 9.23
C HIS A 129 -1.11 -3.76 9.02
N LEU A 130 -0.90 -4.49 7.93
CA LEU A 130 -1.72 -5.68 7.62
C LEU A 130 -1.15 -6.97 8.21
N PHE A 131 0.17 -7.06 8.35
CA PHE A 131 0.88 -8.25 8.81
C PHE A 131 2.04 -7.90 9.76
N PRO A 132 1.77 -7.25 10.90
CA PRO A 132 2.80 -6.79 11.83
C PRO A 132 3.74 -7.92 12.30
N GLU A 133 3.26 -9.17 12.32
CA GLU A 133 4.04 -10.37 12.64
C GLU A 133 5.19 -10.64 11.65
N TYR A 134 5.12 -10.12 10.43
CA TYR A 134 6.14 -10.29 9.40
C TYR A 134 6.97 -9.03 9.13
N ALA A 135 6.75 -7.94 9.88
CA ALA A 135 7.43 -6.66 9.64
C ALA A 135 8.96 -6.72 9.82
N GLN A 136 9.46 -7.69 10.59
CA GLN A 136 10.90 -7.89 10.82
C GLN A 136 11.47 -9.07 10.03
N ASP A 137 10.64 -9.72 9.21
CA ASP A 137 11.09 -10.85 8.42
C ASP A 137 12.02 -10.41 7.30
N SER A 138 13.00 -11.27 7.01
CA SER A 138 13.83 -11.10 5.82
C SER A 138 12.94 -11.09 4.54
N PRO A 139 13.16 -10.12 3.64
CA PRO A 139 12.61 -10.12 2.28
C PRO A 139 12.98 -11.37 1.47
N PHE A 140 14.11 -11.99 1.84
CA PHE A 140 14.66 -13.19 1.23
C PHE A 140 14.34 -14.41 2.09
N VAL A 141 13.66 -15.38 1.49
CA VAL A 141 13.34 -16.66 2.12
C VAL A 141 14.23 -17.73 1.48
N ALA A 142 15.05 -18.39 2.32
CA ALA A 142 15.81 -19.55 1.87
C ALA A 142 14.85 -20.68 1.51
N VAL A 143 14.86 -21.11 0.24
CA VAL A 143 14.05 -22.23 -0.21
C VAL A 143 14.62 -23.50 0.41
N ARG A 144 13.95 -24.04 1.43
CA ARG A 144 14.22 -25.41 1.88
C ARG A 144 13.65 -26.35 0.83
N LYS A 145 14.52 -26.91 -0.01
CA LYS A 145 14.17 -28.08 -0.82
C LYS A 145 13.74 -29.20 0.14
N LYS A 146 12.52 -29.70 -0.02
CA LYS A 146 12.10 -30.99 0.53
C LYS A 146 12.79 -32.11 -0.24
#